data_AF-A0A510KHV1-F1
#
_entry.id   AF-A0A510KHV1-F1
#
_cell.length_a   1.000
_cell.length_b   1.000
_cell.length_c   1.000
_cell.angle_alpha   90.00
_cell.angle_beta   90.00
_cell.angle_gamma   90.00
#
_symmetry.space_group_name_H-M   'P 1'
#
loop_
_entity.id
_entity.type
_entity.pdbx_description
1 polymer ?
#
loop_
_entity_poly.entity_id
_entity_poly.type
_entity_poly.pdbx_seq_one_letter_code
_entity_poly.pdbx_strand_id
1 'polypeptide(L)'
;MKKILLILLLLFTVVSCELEDARDAYNKKEYLKSIELVFNYFETNPKKINKIKPEIKNEIMEKFLNITNHYKEMTGSRDLSERQKGYEELVKIYALFDTYKNSSAFSDFQQKYPLDESLNNIEKIITQRLKNNNYDYEYYGYDHFKDVTNDINNYYEDILKFIDSMEKNPKISNEMALKYKEISKQINKNKANKFIEFANASENKKNYREAQRFYEEADKLFVITRQDAKKVSIKTKELKEKADFQAAENAYNFALSRLKNAKTRNDYRNAVWDLKRANELVPNYKDSVSLISKYKDKIYVKYNIFGCSNSWVEKYLDKKLENVIGKKTSSSSAEVQINCRVTDSYNISTFPSNIENLREIREIVNNAGEKVTKEFIFQKIKSLAIEKITFNYEIEVSGLVKQRYSNNLSEKNEVHSLQYTGDIPKEHKDKDKIEKPLGETKMKNKILEKSNLERELNQIIDAIDRL
;
A
#
# COMPACT_ATOMS: atom_id res chain seq x y z
N MET A 1 -47.61 -31.85 -37.67
CA MET A 1 -46.33 -31.25 -37.21
C MET A 1 -46.44 -29.79 -36.76
N LYS A 2 -47.09 -28.87 -37.49
CA LYS A 2 -47.22 -27.44 -37.05
C LYS A 2 -48.00 -27.22 -35.73
N LYS A 3 -48.98 -28.06 -35.38
CA LYS A 3 -49.74 -27.94 -34.11
C LYS A 3 -48.98 -28.45 -32.87
N ILE A 4 -48.09 -29.42 -33.02
CA ILE A 4 -47.25 -29.93 -31.90
C ILE A 4 -46.12 -28.95 -31.60
N LEU A 5 -45.54 -28.32 -32.64
CA LEU A 5 -44.56 -27.24 -32.46
C LEU A 5 -45.16 -25.99 -31.80
N LEU A 6 -46.43 -25.67 -32.11
CA LEU A 6 -47.14 -24.54 -31.50
C LEU A 6 -47.51 -24.82 -30.02
N ILE A 7 -47.86 -26.07 -29.68
CA ILE A 7 -48.17 -26.47 -28.29
C ILE A 7 -46.88 -26.54 -27.44
N LEU A 8 -45.75 -26.97 -28.02
CA LEU A 8 -44.43 -26.85 -27.38
C LEU A 8 -43.99 -25.39 -27.25
N LEU A 9 -44.21 -24.52 -28.26
CA LEU A 9 -43.99 -23.08 -28.12
C LEU A 9 -44.91 -22.44 -27.06
N LEU A 10 -46.19 -22.85 -26.97
CA LEU A 10 -47.16 -22.37 -25.97
C LEU A 10 -46.91 -22.93 -24.56
N LEU A 11 -46.20 -24.06 -24.47
CA LEU A 11 -45.63 -24.60 -23.23
C LEU A 11 -44.48 -23.73 -22.72
N PHE A 12 -43.75 -23.05 -23.62
CA PHE A 12 -42.71 -22.07 -23.31
C PHE A 12 -43.21 -20.62 -23.16
N THR A 13 -44.42 -20.27 -23.62
CA THR A 13 -44.96 -18.89 -23.50
C THR A 13 -45.40 -18.49 -22.08
N VAL A 14 -45.19 -19.35 -21.07
CA VAL A 14 -45.37 -19.01 -19.65
C VAL A 14 -44.16 -19.44 -18.81
N VAL A 15 -42.99 -19.61 -19.44
CA VAL A 15 -41.73 -19.55 -18.70
C VAL A 15 -41.50 -18.06 -18.45
N SER A 16 -41.57 -17.64 -17.20
CA SER A 16 -41.25 -16.25 -16.84
C SER A 16 -39.84 -15.94 -17.31
N CYS A 17 -39.57 -14.69 -17.67
CA CYS A 17 -38.23 -14.22 -18.07
C CYS A 17 -37.15 -14.73 -17.10
N GLU A 18 -37.46 -14.76 -15.79
CA GLU A 18 -36.57 -15.19 -14.71
C GLU A 18 -36.17 -16.69 -14.76
N LEU A 19 -37.03 -17.58 -15.27
CA LEU A 19 -36.68 -19.00 -15.43
C LEU A 19 -35.83 -19.25 -16.68
N GLU A 20 -36.01 -18.46 -17.74
CA GLU A 20 -35.12 -18.48 -18.90
C GLU A 20 -33.75 -17.90 -18.52
N ASP A 21 -33.72 -16.81 -17.75
CA ASP A 21 -32.48 -16.24 -17.20
C ASP A 21 -31.74 -17.28 -16.32
N ALA A 22 -32.47 -18.09 -15.54
CA ALA A 22 -31.90 -19.17 -14.75
C ALA A 22 -31.26 -20.27 -15.61
N ARG A 23 -31.92 -20.61 -16.73
CA ARG A 23 -31.40 -21.59 -17.70
C ARG A 23 -30.16 -21.04 -18.42
N ASP A 24 -30.15 -19.76 -18.76
CA ASP A 24 -28.99 -19.10 -19.35
C ASP A 24 -27.81 -19.05 -18.38
N ALA A 25 -28.05 -18.73 -17.11
CA ALA A 25 -27.03 -18.80 -16.07
C ALA A 25 -26.46 -20.22 -15.94
N TYR A 26 -27.30 -21.26 -15.98
CA TYR A 26 -26.86 -22.66 -15.99
C TYR A 26 -25.95 -22.96 -17.19
N ASN A 27 -26.36 -22.57 -18.40
CA ASN A 27 -25.59 -22.81 -19.63
C ASN A 27 -24.24 -22.07 -19.61
N LYS A 28 -24.17 -20.91 -18.95
CA LYS A 28 -22.93 -20.14 -18.71
C LYS A 28 -22.08 -20.69 -17.55
N LYS A 29 -22.52 -21.77 -16.89
CA LYS A 29 -21.91 -22.36 -15.69
C LYS A 29 -21.91 -21.45 -14.45
N GLU A 30 -22.81 -20.47 -14.42
CA GLU A 30 -23.09 -19.62 -13.27
C GLU A 30 -24.06 -20.34 -12.32
N TYR A 31 -23.65 -21.50 -11.81
CA TYR A 31 -24.57 -22.46 -11.18
C TYR A 31 -25.29 -21.92 -9.94
N LEU A 32 -24.59 -21.23 -9.04
CA LEU A 32 -25.22 -20.61 -7.87
C LEU A 32 -26.27 -19.58 -8.29
N LYS A 33 -25.99 -18.80 -9.34
CA LYS A 33 -26.94 -17.82 -9.87
C LYS A 33 -28.18 -18.47 -10.45
N SER A 34 -28.00 -19.59 -11.16
CA SER A 34 -29.11 -20.39 -11.68
C SER A 34 -30.04 -20.86 -10.57
N ILE A 35 -29.50 -21.44 -9.49
CA ILE A 35 -30.29 -21.88 -8.32
C ILE A 35 -31.03 -20.71 -7.68
N GLU A 36 -30.32 -19.59 -7.45
CA GLU A 36 -30.90 -18.38 -6.86
C GLU A 36 -32.10 -17.87 -7.67
N LEU A 37 -31.99 -17.79 -9.00
CA LEU A 37 -33.05 -17.30 -9.87
C LEU A 37 -34.29 -18.20 -9.83
N VAL A 38 -34.10 -19.52 -9.87
CA VAL A 38 -35.21 -20.47 -9.72
C VAL A 38 -35.89 -20.31 -8.37
N PHE A 39 -35.13 -20.26 -7.27
CA PHE A 39 -35.70 -20.10 -5.94
C PHE A 39 -36.44 -18.77 -5.78
N ASN A 40 -35.86 -17.67 -6.25
CA ASN A 40 -36.48 -16.36 -6.19
C ASN A 40 -37.80 -16.30 -6.98
N TYR A 41 -37.86 -16.94 -8.14
CA TYR A 41 -39.10 -17.05 -8.91
C TYR A 41 -40.23 -17.73 -8.11
N PHE A 42 -39.93 -18.86 -7.47
CA PHE A 42 -40.94 -19.61 -6.72
C PHE A 42 -41.25 -19.00 -5.36
N GLU A 43 -40.34 -18.23 -4.77
CA GLU A 43 -40.61 -17.44 -3.56
C GLU A 43 -41.59 -16.29 -3.84
N THR A 44 -41.46 -15.62 -4.99
CA THR A 44 -42.39 -14.57 -5.44
C THR A 44 -43.69 -15.12 -6.02
N ASN A 45 -43.68 -16.37 -6.51
CA ASN A 45 -44.82 -17.04 -7.12
C ASN A 45 -45.16 -18.39 -6.44
N PRO A 46 -45.43 -18.44 -5.11
CA PRO A 46 -45.54 -19.70 -4.37
C PRO A 46 -46.66 -20.61 -4.88
N LYS A 47 -47.77 -20.03 -5.35
CA LYS A 47 -48.90 -20.79 -5.95
C LYS A 47 -48.51 -21.54 -7.22
N LYS A 48 -47.41 -21.17 -7.89
CA LYS A 48 -46.95 -21.84 -9.11
C LYS A 48 -46.19 -23.14 -8.83
N ILE A 49 -45.69 -23.35 -7.62
CA ILE A 49 -45.00 -24.60 -7.24
C ILE A 49 -45.91 -25.83 -7.37
N ASN A 50 -47.20 -25.67 -7.07
CA ASN A 50 -48.18 -26.77 -7.17
C ASN A 50 -48.84 -26.84 -8.56
N LYS A 51 -48.53 -25.89 -9.45
CA LYS A 51 -49.14 -25.76 -10.79
C LYS A 51 -48.12 -25.96 -11.92
N ILE A 52 -46.83 -26.05 -11.61
CA ILE A 52 -45.79 -26.38 -12.58
C ILE A 52 -46.03 -27.79 -13.10
N LYS A 53 -45.81 -27.97 -14.41
CA LYS A 53 -45.93 -29.26 -15.04
C LYS A 53 -44.86 -30.23 -14.51
N PRO A 54 -45.19 -31.50 -14.26
CA PRO A 54 -44.24 -32.48 -13.74
C PRO A 54 -42.94 -32.55 -14.53
N GLU A 55 -43.01 -32.44 -15.85
CA GLU A 55 -41.83 -32.51 -16.74
C GLU A 55 -40.85 -31.36 -16.47
N ILE A 56 -41.35 -30.13 -16.33
CA ILE A 56 -40.53 -28.94 -16.05
C ILE A 56 -39.96 -29.02 -14.63
N LYS A 57 -40.77 -29.48 -13.65
CA LYS A 57 -40.30 -29.66 -12.28
C LYS A 57 -39.15 -30.68 -12.23
N ASN A 58 -39.30 -31.80 -12.94
CA ASN A 58 -38.26 -32.84 -13.02
C ASN A 58 -36.98 -32.30 -13.67
N GLU A 59 -37.09 -31.50 -14.74
CA GLU A 59 -35.92 -30.86 -15.37
C GLU A 59 -35.17 -29.93 -14.41
N ILE A 60 -35.89 -29.11 -13.63
CA ILE A 60 -35.27 -28.24 -12.61
C ILE A 60 -34.53 -29.09 -11.57
N MET A 61 -35.16 -30.15 -11.07
CA MET A 61 -34.56 -31.06 -10.08
C MET A 61 -33.31 -31.76 -10.64
N GLU A 62 -33.34 -32.19 -11.90
CA GLU A 62 -32.20 -32.80 -12.60
C GLU A 62 -31.04 -31.80 -12.74
N LYS A 63 -31.33 -30.56 -13.16
CA LYS A 63 -30.30 -29.50 -13.25
C LYS A 63 -29.67 -29.21 -11.89
N PHE A 64 -30.47 -29.16 -10.82
CA PHE A 64 -29.93 -28.98 -9.47
C PHE A 64 -29.06 -30.15 -9.03
N LEU A 65 -29.49 -31.38 -9.30
CA LEU A 65 -28.68 -32.57 -9.03
C LEU A 65 -27.36 -32.52 -9.79
N ASN A 66 -27.36 -32.10 -11.05
CA ASN A 66 -26.16 -31.95 -11.86
C ASN A 66 -25.21 -30.88 -11.27
N ILE A 67 -25.72 -29.75 -10.79
CA ILE A 67 -24.93 -28.74 -10.09
C ILE A 67 -24.31 -29.32 -8.81
N THR A 68 -25.11 -30.02 -8.00
CA THR A 68 -24.63 -30.65 -6.76
C THR A 68 -23.54 -31.67 -7.05
N ASN A 69 -23.74 -32.54 -8.05
CA ASN A 69 -22.76 -33.54 -8.47
C ASN A 69 -21.46 -32.89 -8.94
N HIS A 70 -21.54 -31.81 -9.72
CA HIS A 70 -20.36 -31.06 -10.16
C HIS A 70 -19.49 -30.61 -8.99
N TYR A 71 -20.07 -29.94 -7.99
CA TYR A 71 -19.30 -29.52 -6.81
C TYR A 71 -18.88 -30.70 -5.94
N LYS A 72 -19.67 -31.78 -5.88
CA LYS A 72 -19.28 -33.00 -5.17
C LYS A 72 -18.05 -33.66 -5.80
N GLU A 73 -17.94 -33.69 -7.13
CA GLU A 73 -16.75 -34.15 -7.83
C GLU A 73 -15.52 -33.31 -7.47
N MET A 74 -15.67 -31.99 -7.41
CA MET A 74 -14.59 -31.09 -6.96
C MET A 74 -14.13 -31.43 -5.53
N THR A 75 -15.03 -31.82 -4.62
CA THR A 75 -14.65 -32.26 -3.26
C THR A 75 -13.79 -33.54 -3.22
N GLY A 76 -13.71 -34.28 -4.34
CA GLY A 76 -12.83 -35.42 -4.53
C GLY A 76 -11.50 -35.09 -5.22
N SER A 77 -11.29 -33.85 -5.67
CA SER A 77 -10.09 -33.45 -6.43
C SER A 77 -8.81 -33.67 -5.63
N ARG A 78 -7.70 -33.99 -6.31
CA ARG A 78 -6.36 -34.06 -5.69
C ARG A 78 -5.80 -32.67 -5.39
N ASP A 79 -6.23 -31.64 -6.11
CA ASP A 79 -5.88 -30.25 -5.82
C ASP A 79 -6.66 -29.77 -4.59
N LEU A 80 -5.93 -29.39 -3.54
CA LEU A 80 -6.52 -28.91 -2.29
C LEU A 80 -7.29 -27.60 -2.48
N SER A 81 -6.88 -26.74 -3.40
CA SER A 81 -7.57 -25.49 -3.69
C SER A 81 -8.91 -25.74 -4.37
N GLU A 82 -8.93 -26.64 -5.35
CA GLU A 82 -10.17 -27.07 -6.01
C GLU A 82 -11.11 -27.78 -5.02
N ARG A 83 -10.54 -28.65 -4.18
CA ARG A 83 -11.29 -29.38 -3.15
C ARG A 83 -11.95 -28.44 -2.15
N GLN A 84 -11.21 -27.44 -1.67
CA GLN A 84 -11.73 -26.42 -0.76
C GLN A 84 -12.89 -25.66 -1.41
N LYS A 85 -12.67 -25.18 -2.65
CA LYS A 85 -13.70 -24.48 -3.42
C LYS A 85 -14.96 -25.33 -3.59
N GLY A 86 -14.83 -26.62 -3.87
CA GLY A 86 -15.97 -27.54 -3.96
C GLY A 86 -16.83 -27.54 -2.69
N TYR A 87 -16.21 -27.62 -1.51
CA TYR A 87 -16.95 -27.56 -0.24
C TYR A 87 -17.53 -26.16 0.03
N GLU A 88 -16.82 -25.09 -0.29
CA GLU A 88 -17.34 -23.72 -0.14
C GLU A 88 -18.58 -23.48 -1.00
N GLU A 89 -18.61 -24.02 -2.22
CA GLU A 89 -19.78 -23.92 -3.11
C GLU A 89 -20.96 -24.76 -2.59
N LEU A 90 -20.70 -25.93 -2.00
CA LEU A 90 -21.75 -26.70 -1.31
C LEU A 90 -22.33 -25.94 -0.10
N VAL A 91 -21.49 -25.22 0.66
CA VAL A 91 -21.95 -24.32 1.75
C VAL A 91 -22.83 -23.21 1.19
N LYS A 92 -22.46 -22.61 0.06
CA LYS A 92 -23.26 -21.57 -0.60
C LYS A 92 -24.62 -22.09 -1.08
N ILE A 93 -24.68 -23.31 -1.64
CA ILE A 93 -25.95 -23.96 -1.99
C ILE A 93 -26.79 -24.18 -0.73
N TYR A 94 -26.20 -24.71 0.35
CA TYR A 94 -26.91 -24.93 1.61
C TYR A 94 -27.61 -23.64 2.10
N ALA A 95 -26.90 -22.52 2.04
CA ALA A 95 -27.42 -21.23 2.47
C ALA A 95 -28.53 -20.68 1.57
N LEU A 96 -28.55 -21.01 0.28
CA LEU A 96 -29.68 -20.70 -0.60
C LEU A 96 -30.96 -21.39 -0.12
N PHE A 97 -30.87 -22.63 0.36
CA PHE A 97 -32.03 -23.31 0.96
C PHE A 97 -32.48 -22.63 2.27
N ASP A 98 -31.54 -22.16 3.11
CA ASP A 98 -31.88 -21.37 4.30
C ASP A 98 -32.53 -20.01 3.95
N THR A 99 -32.25 -19.48 2.76
CA THR A 99 -32.74 -18.16 2.29
C THR A 99 -34.14 -18.22 1.72
N TYR A 100 -34.48 -19.28 0.99
CA TYR A 100 -35.73 -19.38 0.23
C TYR A 100 -36.61 -20.49 0.82
N LYS A 101 -37.76 -20.12 1.39
CA LYS A 101 -38.63 -21.03 2.15
C LYS A 101 -39.17 -22.19 1.31
N ASN A 102 -39.40 -21.92 0.04
CA ASN A 102 -39.96 -22.88 -0.91
C ASN A 102 -38.92 -23.79 -1.58
N SER A 103 -37.63 -23.63 -1.25
CA SER A 103 -36.52 -24.36 -1.89
C SER A 103 -36.60 -25.88 -1.72
N SER A 104 -37.12 -26.37 -0.59
CA SER A 104 -37.27 -27.79 -0.27
C SER A 104 -38.19 -28.56 -1.23
N ALA A 105 -39.02 -27.86 -2.01
CA ALA A 105 -39.87 -28.48 -3.03
C ALA A 105 -39.08 -29.04 -4.22
N PHE A 106 -37.80 -28.68 -4.36
CA PHE A 106 -36.95 -29.00 -5.50
C PHE A 106 -35.74 -29.90 -5.16
N SER A 107 -35.44 -30.12 -3.88
CA SER A 107 -34.33 -31.01 -3.49
C SER A 107 -34.35 -31.32 -1.99
N ASP A 108 -33.78 -32.46 -1.63
CA ASP A 108 -33.43 -32.86 -0.26
C ASP A 108 -31.97 -32.51 0.11
N PHE A 109 -31.37 -31.54 -0.60
CA PHE A 109 -29.97 -31.15 -0.49
C PHE A 109 -29.47 -31.00 0.95
N GLN A 110 -30.15 -30.24 1.80
CA GLN A 110 -29.72 -29.98 3.18
C GLN A 110 -29.69 -31.23 4.06
N GLN A 111 -30.46 -32.28 3.72
CA GLN A 111 -30.44 -33.57 4.42
C GLN A 111 -29.23 -34.42 3.99
N LYS A 112 -28.88 -34.38 2.70
CA LYS A 112 -27.77 -35.14 2.11
C LYS A 112 -26.40 -34.50 2.33
N TYR A 113 -26.35 -33.18 2.47
CA TYR A 113 -25.12 -32.41 2.59
C TYR A 113 -25.18 -31.48 3.82
N PRO A 114 -24.95 -32.02 5.03
CA PRO A 114 -24.94 -31.22 6.25
C PRO A 114 -23.90 -30.10 6.19
N LEU A 115 -24.29 -28.92 6.68
CA LEU A 115 -23.43 -27.74 6.72
C LEU A 115 -22.13 -27.98 7.51
N ASP A 116 -22.25 -28.57 8.69
CA ASP A 116 -21.13 -28.82 9.60
C ASP A 116 -20.08 -29.77 9.00
N GLU A 117 -20.51 -30.74 8.19
CA GLU A 117 -19.60 -31.64 7.48
C GLU A 117 -18.76 -30.87 6.47
N SER A 118 -19.39 -29.98 5.70
CA SER A 118 -18.69 -29.17 4.71
C SER A 118 -17.70 -28.21 5.36
N LEU A 119 -18.09 -27.53 6.45
CA LEU A 119 -17.21 -26.63 7.20
C LEU A 119 -16.03 -27.39 7.82
N ASN A 120 -16.26 -28.56 8.39
CA ASN A 120 -15.19 -29.40 8.95
C ASN A 120 -14.20 -29.89 7.88
N ASN A 121 -14.67 -30.16 6.66
CA ASN A 121 -13.79 -30.56 5.57
C ASN A 121 -12.97 -29.37 5.04
N ILE A 122 -13.54 -28.17 4.95
CA ILE A 122 -12.78 -26.93 4.66
C ILE A 122 -11.63 -26.79 5.66
N GLU A 123 -11.90 -26.91 6.96
CA GLU A 123 -10.88 -26.81 8.01
C GLU A 123 -9.75 -27.84 7.86
N LYS A 124 -10.10 -29.10 7.56
CA LYS A 124 -9.11 -30.15 7.29
C LYS A 124 -8.23 -29.83 6.08
N ILE A 125 -8.83 -29.30 5.02
CA ILE A 125 -8.12 -28.93 3.80
C ILE A 125 -7.17 -27.77 4.08
N ILE A 126 -7.62 -26.71 4.76
CA ILE A 126 -6.76 -25.58 5.14
C ILE A 126 -5.56 -26.07 5.96
N THR A 127 -5.80 -26.96 6.93
CA THR A 127 -4.72 -27.58 7.71
C THR A 127 -3.72 -28.32 6.83
N GLN A 128 -4.20 -29.07 5.83
CA GLN A 128 -3.33 -29.79 4.91
C GLN A 128 -2.55 -28.85 3.99
N ARG A 129 -3.17 -27.77 3.49
CA ARG A 129 -2.51 -26.75 2.67
C ARG A 129 -1.36 -26.09 3.43
N LEU A 130 -1.60 -25.67 4.67
CA LEU A 130 -0.57 -25.07 5.52
C LEU A 130 0.60 -26.04 5.80
N LYS A 131 0.32 -27.34 5.99
CA LYS A 131 1.40 -28.34 6.13
C LYS A 131 2.20 -28.56 4.85
N ASN A 132 1.56 -28.45 3.70
CA ASN A 132 2.19 -28.70 2.40
C ASN A 132 2.98 -27.50 1.88
N ASN A 133 2.74 -26.28 2.37
CA ASN A 133 3.35 -25.04 1.87
C ASN A 133 4.87 -24.91 2.12
N ASN A 134 5.56 -26.01 2.49
CA ASN A 134 6.99 -26.13 2.73
C ASN A 134 7.64 -24.82 3.18
N TYR A 135 7.24 -24.37 4.37
CA TYR A 135 7.82 -23.21 5.06
C TYR A 135 9.24 -23.55 5.55
N ASP A 136 10.12 -23.86 4.60
CA ASP A 136 11.47 -24.37 4.81
C ASP A 136 12.45 -23.19 4.86
N TYR A 137 12.30 -22.39 5.90
CA TYR A 137 13.25 -21.33 6.22
C TYR A 137 14.21 -21.86 7.28
N GLU A 138 15.47 -22.11 6.89
CA GLU A 138 16.58 -22.38 7.83
C GLU A 138 16.71 -21.26 8.89
N TYR A 139 16.18 -20.07 8.59
CA TYR A 139 16.14 -18.91 9.47
C TYR A 139 14.73 -18.32 9.54
N TYR A 140 13.93 -18.84 10.47
CA TYR A 140 12.64 -18.28 10.88
C TYR A 140 12.77 -16.79 11.27
N GLY A 141 11.80 -15.96 10.88
CA GLY A 141 11.95 -14.51 10.91
C GLY A 141 10.71 -13.75 10.43
N TYR A 142 10.88 -12.48 10.05
CA TYR A 142 9.74 -11.66 9.61
C TYR A 142 9.09 -12.17 8.31
N ASP A 143 9.89 -12.70 7.39
CA ASP A 143 9.38 -13.19 6.09
C ASP A 143 8.54 -14.46 6.26
N HIS A 144 9.01 -15.42 7.07
CA HIS A 144 8.21 -16.60 7.43
C HIS A 144 6.88 -16.21 8.10
N PHE A 145 6.90 -15.32 9.10
CA PHE A 145 5.67 -14.79 9.71
C PHE A 145 4.71 -14.21 8.67
N LYS A 146 5.23 -13.41 7.74
CA LYS A 146 4.45 -12.73 6.72
C LYS A 146 3.80 -13.72 5.75
N ASP A 147 4.54 -14.69 5.25
CA ASP A 147 4.05 -15.69 4.29
C ASP A 147 2.97 -16.57 4.90
N VAL A 148 3.23 -17.13 6.10
CA VAL A 148 2.25 -17.93 6.84
C VAL A 148 0.98 -17.13 7.13
N THR A 149 1.14 -15.87 7.55
CA THR A 149 -0.02 -15.00 7.83
C THR A 149 -0.84 -14.72 6.59
N ASN A 150 -0.18 -14.49 5.45
CA ASN A 150 -0.86 -14.31 4.17
C ASN A 150 -1.65 -15.56 3.78
N ASP A 151 -1.05 -16.75 3.87
CA ASP A 151 -1.71 -18.01 3.54
C ASP A 151 -2.91 -18.31 4.45
N ILE A 152 -2.74 -18.18 5.77
CA ILE A 152 -3.85 -18.35 6.72
C ILE A 152 -4.98 -17.37 6.37
N ASN A 153 -4.66 -16.10 6.10
CA ASN A 153 -5.70 -15.13 5.76
C ASN A 153 -6.43 -15.48 4.47
N ASN A 154 -5.69 -15.79 3.40
CA ASN A 154 -6.25 -16.12 2.09
C ASN A 154 -7.12 -17.38 2.15
N TYR A 155 -6.68 -18.41 2.87
CA TYR A 155 -7.40 -19.69 2.95
C TYR A 155 -8.74 -19.60 3.70
N TYR A 156 -8.93 -18.63 4.59
CA TYR A 156 -10.21 -18.42 5.29
C TYR A 156 -11.06 -17.29 4.69
N GLU A 157 -10.51 -16.49 3.77
CA GLU A 157 -11.11 -15.23 3.34
C GLU A 157 -12.50 -15.42 2.70
N ASP A 158 -12.60 -16.31 1.72
CA ASP A 158 -13.82 -16.50 0.93
C ASP A 158 -14.98 -17.03 1.77
N ILE A 159 -14.71 -18.05 2.59
CA ILE A 159 -15.74 -18.64 3.47
C ILE A 159 -16.19 -17.66 4.56
N LEU A 160 -15.28 -16.90 5.17
CA LEU A 160 -15.64 -15.90 6.18
C LEU A 160 -16.49 -14.77 5.58
N LYS A 161 -16.06 -14.21 4.44
CA LYS A 161 -16.83 -13.19 3.73
C LYS A 161 -18.25 -13.65 3.42
N PHE A 162 -18.39 -14.90 2.98
CA PHE A 162 -19.68 -15.48 2.67
C PHE A 162 -20.56 -15.64 3.93
N ILE A 163 -20.04 -16.26 4.99
CA ILE A 163 -20.80 -16.48 6.23
C ILE A 163 -21.23 -15.15 6.87
N ASP A 164 -20.34 -14.15 6.90
CA ASP A 164 -20.66 -12.80 7.40
C ASP A 164 -21.73 -12.10 6.56
N SER A 165 -21.79 -12.37 5.25
CA SER A 165 -22.85 -11.86 4.38
C SER A 165 -24.20 -12.51 4.67
N MET A 166 -24.19 -13.80 5.05
CA MET A 166 -25.40 -14.52 5.44
C MET A 166 -25.95 -14.02 6.76
N GLU A 167 -25.12 -13.74 7.78
CA GLU A 167 -25.56 -13.13 9.04
C GLU A 167 -26.37 -11.83 8.81
N LYS A 168 -25.98 -11.05 7.80
CA LYS A 168 -26.57 -9.74 7.47
C LYS A 168 -27.68 -9.81 6.42
N ASN A 169 -28.02 -11.00 5.93
CA ASN A 169 -28.96 -11.16 4.84
C ASN A 169 -30.42 -10.93 5.34
N PRO A 170 -31.15 -9.93 4.82
CA PRO A 170 -32.51 -9.64 5.28
C PRO A 170 -33.54 -10.72 4.91
N LYS A 171 -33.19 -11.67 4.02
CA LYS A 171 -34.09 -12.76 3.60
C LYS A 171 -34.13 -13.93 4.58
N ILE A 172 -33.12 -14.11 5.43
CA ILE A 172 -33.09 -15.21 6.41
C ILE A 172 -33.77 -14.82 7.73
N SER A 173 -34.20 -15.82 8.51
CA SER A 173 -34.79 -15.57 9.83
C SER A 173 -33.74 -15.10 10.85
N ASN A 174 -34.19 -14.45 11.93
CA ASN A 174 -33.31 -14.08 13.06
C ASN A 174 -32.60 -15.30 13.66
N GLU A 175 -33.27 -16.45 13.72
CA GLU A 175 -32.69 -17.71 14.19
C GLU A 175 -31.54 -18.17 13.27
N MET A 176 -31.73 -18.11 11.95
CA MET A 176 -30.67 -18.44 11.00
C MET A 176 -29.52 -17.43 11.03
N ALA A 177 -29.82 -16.14 11.18
CA ALA A 177 -28.78 -15.12 11.33
C ALA A 177 -27.91 -15.39 12.56
N LEU A 178 -28.51 -15.80 13.69
CA LEU A 178 -27.78 -16.24 14.88
C LEU A 178 -26.94 -17.49 14.61
N LYS A 179 -27.45 -18.47 13.86
CA LYS A 179 -26.68 -19.65 13.44
C LYS A 179 -25.44 -19.26 12.63
N TYR A 180 -25.58 -18.41 11.61
CA TYR A 180 -24.44 -17.94 10.81
C TYR A 180 -23.45 -17.11 11.62
N LYS A 181 -23.92 -16.32 12.58
CA LYS A 181 -23.05 -15.61 13.54
C LYS A 181 -22.20 -16.56 14.39
N GLU A 182 -22.78 -17.64 14.91
CA GLU A 182 -22.03 -18.64 15.66
C GLU A 182 -21.03 -19.40 14.75
N ILE A 183 -21.41 -19.68 13.50
CA ILE A 183 -20.48 -20.24 12.51
C ILE A 183 -19.30 -19.28 12.25
N SER A 184 -19.56 -17.99 12.04
CA SER A 184 -18.49 -16.98 11.85
C SER A 184 -17.52 -16.97 13.05
N LYS A 185 -18.05 -17.02 14.28
CA LYS A 185 -17.21 -17.13 15.49
C LYS A 185 -16.38 -18.41 15.49
N GLN A 186 -16.95 -19.55 15.11
CA GLN A 186 -16.23 -20.83 15.08
C GLN A 186 -15.11 -20.83 14.03
N ILE A 187 -15.37 -20.28 12.83
CA ILE A 187 -14.34 -20.17 11.78
C ILE A 187 -13.21 -19.24 12.24
N ASN A 188 -13.54 -18.07 12.81
CA ASN A 188 -12.54 -17.16 13.37
C ASN A 188 -11.73 -17.80 14.50
N LYS A 189 -12.36 -18.62 15.35
CA LYS A 189 -11.66 -19.41 16.38
C LYS A 189 -10.70 -20.42 15.77
N ASN A 190 -11.10 -21.16 14.74
CA ASN A 190 -10.21 -22.10 14.05
C ASN A 190 -9.01 -21.37 13.42
N LYS A 191 -9.27 -20.25 12.74
CA LYS A 191 -8.23 -19.38 12.18
C LYS A 191 -7.24 -18.89 13.25
N ALA A 192 -7.74 -18.44 14.39
CA ALA A 192 -6.90 -18.02 15.52
C ALA A 192 -6.06 -19.17 16.09
N ASN A 193 -6.61 -20.39 16.15
CA ASN A 193 -5.87 -21.58 16.57
C ASN A 193 -4.72 -21.92 15.61
N LYS A 194 -4.84 -21.64 14.30
CA LYS A 194 -3.72 -21.78 13.36
C LYS A 194 -2.58 -20.84 13.69
N PHE A 195 -2.88 -19.57 13.97
CA PHE A 195 -1.86 -18.64 14.44
C PHE A 195 -1.19 -19.11 15.73
N ILE A 196 -1.95 -19.64 16.70
CA ILE A 196 -1.37 -20.20 17.93
C ILE A 196 -0.46 -21.41 17.65
N GLU A 197 -0.83 -22.30 16.72
CA GLU A 197 -0.02 -23.46 16.32
C GLU A 197 1.37 -23.02 15.83
N PHE A 198 1.42 -22.04 14.92
CA PHE A 198 2.67 -21.46 14.43
C PHE A 198 3.42 -20.66 15.50
N ALA A 199 2.70 -19.97 16.39
CA ALA A 199 3.30 -19.26 17.51
C ALA A 199 4.05 -20.21 18.46
N ASN A 200 3.42 -21.34 18.82
CA ASN A 200 4.02 -22.38 19.66
C ASN A 200 5.25 -23.01 19.00
N ALA A 201 5.18 -23.29 17.70
CA ALA A 201 6.32 -23.81 16.95
C ALA A 201 7.51 -22.81 16.97
N SER A 202 7.21 -21.52 16.82
CA SER A 202 8.21 -20.44 16.88
C SER A 202 8.79 -20.27 18.29
N GLU A 203 7.96 -20.34 19.34
CA GLU A 203 8.41 -20.27 20.74
C GLU A 203 9.33 -21.46 21.10
N ASN A 204 9.00 -22.67 20.65
CA ASN A 204 9.82 -23.87 20.87
C ASN A 204 11.23 -23.73 20.27
N LYS A 205 11.35 -22.99 19.17
CA LYS A 205 12.63 -22.64 18.53
C LYS A 205 13.30 -21.40 19.15
N LYS A 206 12.72 -20.85 20.22
CA LYS A 206 13.17 -19.61 20.89
C LYS A 206 13.11 -18.36 20.00
N ASN A 207 12.25 -18.35 18.98
CA ASN A 207 11.97 -17.18 18.16
C ASN A 207 10.82 -16.37 18.77
N TYR A 208 11.07 -15.78 19.95
CA TYR A 208 10.03 -15.16 20.75
C TYR A 208 9.34 -13.97 20.04
N ARG A 209 10.06 -13.22 19.21
CA ARG A 209 9.48 -12.10 18.45
C ARG A 209 8.49 -12.57 17.39
N GLU A 210 8.77 -13.67 16.72
CA GLU A 210 7.89 -14.27 15.74
C GLU A 210 6.67 -14.89 16.42
N ALA A 211 6.89 -15.65 17.50
CA ALA A 211 5.83 -16.19 18.33
C ALA A 211 4.89 -15.09 18.84
N GLN A 212 5.46 -13.96 19.32
CA GLN A 212 4.70 -12.78 19.74
C GLN A 212 3.77 -12.30 18.61
N ARG A 213 4.28 -12.10 17.40
CA ARG A 213 3.49 -11.60 16.26
C ARG A 213 2.35 -12.54 15.88
N PHE A 214 2.58 -13.85 15.86
CA PHE A 214 1.51 -14.81 15.62
C PHE A 214 0.44 -14.77 16.72
N TYR A 215 0.84 -14.66 17.99
CA TYR A 215 -0.13 -14.48 19.08
C TYR A 215 -0.90 -13.15 18.99
N GLU A 216 -0.29 -12.07 18.48
CA GLU A 216 -0.99 -10.80 18.20
C GLU A 216 -2.07 -10.97 17.13
N GLU A 217 -1.82 -11.73 16.06
CA GLU A 217 -2.84 -12.05 15.06
C GLU A 217 -3.96 -12.92 15.65
N ALA A 218 -3.62 -13.88 16.52
CA ALA A 218 -4.62 -14.66 17.25
C ALA A 218 -5.47 -13.77 18.17
N ASP A 219 -4.87 -12.84 18.91
CA ASP A 219 -5.56 -11.96 19.86
C ASP A 219 -6.63 -11.10 19.16
N LYS A 220 -6.30 -10.54 17.99
CA LYS A 220 -7.24 -9.77 17.16
C LYS A 220 -8.52 -10.57 16.84
N LEU A 221 -8.40 -11.87 16.59
CA LEU A 221 -9.52 -12.75 16.28
C LEU A 221 -10.28 -13.19 17.54
N PHE A 222 -9.59 -13.41 18.67
CA PHE A 222 -10.25 -13.77 19.94
C PHE A 222 -11.03 -12.62 20.58
N VAL A 223 -10.62 -11.37 20.34
CA VAL A 223 -11.42 -10.19 20.70
C VAL A 223 -12.81 -10.25 20.03
N ILE A 224 -12.87 -10.75 18.79
CA ILE A 224 -14.13 -10.91 18.06
C ILE A 224 -14.99 -12.04 18.66
N THR A 225 -14.37 -13.13 19.14
CA THR A 225 -15.09 -14.30 19.66
C THR A 225 -15.43 -14.23 21.16
N ARG A 226 -14.87 -13.26 21.92
CA ARG A 226 -15.01 -13.10 23.39
C ARG A 226 -14.62 -14.35 24.19
N GLN A 227 -13.86 -15.28 23.62
CA GLN A 227 -13.32 -16.46 24.29
C GLN A 227 -11.79 -16.34 24.35
N ASP A 228 -11.17 -16.79 25.44
CA ASP A 228 -9.71 -16.98 25.59
C ASP A 228 -8.79 -15.76 25.33
N ALA A 229 -9.32 -14.59 24.96
CA ALA A 229 -8.56 -13.35 24.69
C ALA A 229 -7.64 -12.95 25.85
N LYS A 230 -8.09 -13.14 27.11
CA LYS A 230 -7.26 -12.85 28.28
C LYS A 230 -6.01 -13.73 28.33
N LYS A 231 -6.12 -15.02 28.00
CA LYS A 231 -4.99 -15.97 28.02
C LYS A 231 -4.00 -15.65 26.89
N VAL A 232 -4.52 -15.39 25.69
CA VAL A 232 -3.71 -15.02 24.52
C VAL A 232 -3.00 -13.68 24.73
N SER A 233 -3.69 -12.68 25.29
CA SER A 233 -3.09 -11.39 25.62
C SER A 233 -1.97 -11.50 26.67
N ILE A 234 -2.16 -12.31 27.73
CA ILE A 234 -1.11 -12.58 28.72
C ILE A 234 0.10 -13.21 28.03
N LYS A 235 -0.11 -14.25 27.23
CA LYS A 235 0.95 -14.96 26.52
C LYS A 235 1.72 -14.06 25.54
N THR A 236 1.02 -13.15 24.87
CA THR A 236 1.61 -12.13 23.99
C THR A 236 2.57 -11.21 24.76
N LYS A 237 2.17 -10.76 25.95
CA LYS A 237 3.01 -9.93 26.82
C LYS A 237 4.25 -10.69 27.31
N GLU A 238 4.08 -11.92 27.78
CA GLU A 238 5.19 -12.79 28.19
C GLU A 238 6.22 -12.98 27.06
N LEU A 239 5.74 -13.23 25.83
CA LEU A 239 6.62 -13.41 24.66
C LEU A 239 7.32 -12.11 24.26
N LYS A 240 6.62 -10.97 24.36
CA LYS A 240 7.23 -9.66 24.15
C LYS A 240 8.36 -9.43 25.14
N GLU A 241 8.18 -9.72 26.43
CA GLU A 241 9.22 -9.58 27.45
C GLU A 241 10.44 -10.48 27.14
N LYS A 242 10.20 -11.76 26.78
CA LYS A 242 11.28 -12.67 26.36
C LYS A 242 12.02 -12.17 25.11
N ALA A 243 11.27 -11.68 24.11
CA ALA A 243 11.84 -11.16 22.87
C ALA A 243 12.64 -9.87 23.08
N ASP A 244 12.13 -8.95 23.91
CA ASP A 244 12.79 -7.70 24.29
C ASP A 244 14.08 -8.02 25.07
N PHE A 245 14.04 -8.98 25.99
CA PHE A 245 15.23 -9.43 26.72
C PHE A 245 16.30 -10.05 25.80
N GLN A 246 15.92 -10.97 24.91
CA GLN A 246 16.83 -11.58 23.95
C GLN A 246 17.45 -10.53 23.01
N ALA A 247 16.65 -9.58 22.53
CA ALA A 247 17.13 -8.50 21.68
C ALA A 247 18.05 -7.53 22.44
N ALA A 248 17.75 -7.23 23.71
CA ALA A 248 18.62 -6.44 24.58
C ALA A 248 19.96 -7.14 24.83
N GLU A 249 19.94 -8.45 25.07
CA GLU A 249 21.16 -9.25 25.23
C GLU A 249 22.03 -9.23 23.97
N ASN A 250 21.45 -9.46 22.80
CA ASN A 250 22.16 -9.41 21.53
C ASN A 250 22.78 -8.02 21.28
N ALA A 251 21.99 -6.96 21.46
CA ALA A 251 22.47 -5.58 21.29
C ALA A 251 23.62 -5.27 22.27
N TYR A 252 23.47 -5.65 23.54
CA TYR A 252 24.53 -5.48 24.53
C TYR A 252 25.81 -6.25 24.18
N ASN A 253 25.69 -7.51 23.74
CA ASN A 253 26.85 -8.31 23.34
C ASN A 253 27.54 -7.75 22.08
N PHE A 254 26.78 -7.26 21.11
CA PHE A 254 27.34 -6.54 19.96
C PHE A 254 28.07 -5.27 20.40
N ALA A 255 27.50 -4.49 21.32
CA ALA A 255 28.17 -3.33 21.85
C ALA A 255 29.50 -3.68 22.52
N LEU A 256 29.55 -4.71 23.36
CA LEU A 256 30.79 -5.14 24.02
C LEU A 256 31.85 -5.59 23.01
N SER A 257 31.44 -6.34 21.98
CA SER A 257 32.32 -6.77 20.90
C SER A 257 32.91 -5.57 20.12
N ARG A 258 32.07 -4.58 19.78
CA ARG A 258 32.50 -3.34 19.14
C ARG A 258 33.45 -2.54 20.04
N LEU A 259 33.10 -2.35 21.31
CA LEU A 259 33.94 -1.62 22.28
C LEU A 259 35.33 -2.26 22.45
N LYS A 260 35.40 -3.60 22.48
CA LYS A 260 36.67 -4.34 22.59
C LYS A 260 37.61 -4.04 21.42
N ASN A 261 37.05 -3.83 20.23
CA ASN A 261 37.80 -3.63 18.98
C ASN A 261 37.79 -2.18 18.48
N ALA A 262 37.19 -1.24 19.24
CA ALA A 262 36.95 0.12 18.80
C ALA A 262 38.27 0.88 18.61
N LYS A 263 38.44 1.48 17.42
CA LYS A 263 39.58 2.33 17.07
C LYS A 263 39.16 3.72 16.64
N THR A 264 37.94 3.85 16.11
CA THR A 264 37.36 5.08 15.57
C THR A 264 36.25 5.61 16.49
N ARG A 265 35.89 6.90 16.38
CA ARG A 265 34.73 7.47 17.07
C ARG A 265 33.45 6.82 16.57
N ASN A 266 33.38 6.45 15.30
CA ASN A 266 32.29 5.67 14.70
C ASN A 266 32.09 4.32 15.40
N ASP A 267 33.16 3.58 15.69
CA ASP A 267 33.06 2.31 16.42
C ASP A 267 32.44 2.52 17.80
N TYR A 268 32.89 3.54 18.52
CA TYR A 268 32.32 3.91 19.82
C TYR A 268 30.86 4.37 19.69
N ARG A 269 30.52 5.14 18.66
CA ARG A 269 29.16 5.64 18.40
C ARG A 269 28.20 4.49 18.16
N ASN A 270 28.56 3.56 17.27
CA ASN A 270 27.77 2.36 17.00
C ASN A 270 27.61 1.49 18.25
N ALA A 271 28.67 1.30 19.03
CA ALA A 271 28.56 0.56 20.28
C ALA A 271 27.65 1.24 21.31
N VAL A 272 27.72 2.57 21.43
CA VAL A 272 26.82 3.33 22.31
C VAL A 272 25.36 3.26 21.82
N TRP A 273 25.11 3.26 20.51
CA TRP A 273 23.78 3.03 19.97
C TRP A 273 23.24 1.64 20.30
N ASP A 274 24.07 0.60 20.18
CA ASP A 274 23.70 -0.76 20.59
C ASP A 274 23.38 -0.84 22.10
N LEU A 275 24.14 -0.14 22.96
CA LEU A 275 23.84 -0.05 24.40
C LEU A 275 22.54 0.72 24.69
N LYS A 276 22.30 1.83 23.99
CA LYS A 276 21.04 2.58 24.10
C LYS A 276 19.87 1.69 23.70
N ARG A 277 20.01 0.93 22.62
CA ARG A 277 19.00 -0.01 22.15
C ARG A 277 18.70 -1.09 23.20
N ALA A 278 19.73 -1.66 23.83
CA ALA A 278 19.55 -2.62 24.93
C ALA A 278 18.77 -2.00 26.11
N ASN A 279 19.12 -0.77 26.48
CA ASN A 279 18.47 -0.04 27.58
C ASN A 279 17.03 0.41 27.26
N GLU A 280 16.72 0.69 25.99
CA GLU A 280 15.35 0.99 25.54
C GLU A 280 14.45 -0.24 25.60
N LEU A 281 14.98 -1.40 25.22
CA LEU A 281 14.24 -2.67 25.25
C LEU A 281 14.01 -3.16 26.68
N VAL A 282 15.06 -3.12 27.50
CA VAL A 282 15.00 -3.47 28.93
C VAL A 282 15.66 -2.34 29.73
N PRO A 283 14.88 -1.56 30.49
CA PRO A 283 15.42 -0.46 31.29
C PRO A 283 16.51 -0.94 32.25
N ASN A 284 17.64 -0.21 32.27
CA ASN A 284 18.81 -0.55 33.06
C ASN A 284 19.36 -1.97 32.77
N TYR A 285 19.31 -2.41 31.50
CA TYR A 285 19.89 -3.70 31.11
C TYR A 285 21.39 -3.75 31.44
N LYS A 286 21.76 -4.56 32.44
CA LYS A 286 23.13 -4.68 32.95
C LYS A 286 23.73 -3.30 33.28
N ASP A 287 24.97 -3.04 32.87
CA ASP A 287 25.68 -1.78 33.09
C ASP A 287 25.58 -0.81 31.89
N SER A 288 24.59 -0.98 31.00
CA SER A 288 24.46 -0.20 29.76
C SER A 288 24.51 1.31 30.00
N VAL A 289 23.80 1.81 31.04
CA VAL A 289 23.78 3.23 31.40
C VAL A 289 25.18 3.75 31.78
N SER A 290 25.93 2.95 32.56
CA SER A 290 27.30 3.29 32.96
C SER A 290 28.24 3.34 31.76
N LEU A 291 28.15 2.34 30.86
CA LEU A 291 28.96 2.28 29.65
C LEU A 291 28.64 3.43 28.68
N ILE A 292 27.36 3.77 28.49
CA ILE A 292 26.96 4.93 27.68
C ILE A 292 27.61 6.22 28.23
N SER A 293 27.56 6.41 29.56
CA SER A 293 28.17 7.57 30.21
C SER A 293 29.70 7.58 30.02
N LYS A 294 30.36 6.44 30.24
CA LYS A 294 31.82 6.28 30.11
C LYS A 294 32.34 6.63 28.71
N TYR A 295 31.58 6.34 27.65
CA TYR A 295 32.01 6.57 26.27
C TYR A 295 31.41 7.83 25.62
N LYS A 296 30.61 8.62 26.35
CA LYS A 296 29.90 9.81 25.84
C LYS A 296 30.81 10.83 25.13
N ASP A 297 32.05 11.02 25.61
CA ASP A 297 32.98 11.98 25.01
C ASP A 297 33.77 11.41 23.82
N LYS A 298 33.71 10.09 23.61
CA LYS A 298 34.39 9.41 22.51
C LYS A 298 33.56 9.33 21.22
N ILE A 299 32.25 9.49 21.29
CA ILE A 299 31.36 9.27 20.12
C ILE A 299 31.23 10.48 19.18
N TYR A 300 31.55 11.69 19.65
CA TYR A 300 31.35 12.92 18.87
C TYR A 300 32.66 13.50 18.35
N VAL A 301 32.68 13.83 17.06
CA VAL A 301 33.72 14.68 16.47
C VAL A 301 33.47 16.14 16.85
N LYS A 302 34.48 16.86 17.34
CA LYS A 302 34.36 18.30 17.57
C LYS A 302 34.54 19.03 16.24
N TYR A 303 33.54 19.77 15.79
CA TYR A 303 33.61 20.48 14.51
C TYR A 303 33.31 21.98 14.64
N ASN A 304 33.79 22.76 13.69
CA ASN A 304 33.49 24.18 13.56
C ASN A 304 33.21 24.51 12.10
N ILE A 305 32.15 25.29 11.84
CA ILE A 305 31.77 25.77 10.50
C ILE A 305 31.95 27.29 10.47
N PHE A 306 32.64 27.81 9.45
CA PHE A 306 32.87 29.25 9.29
C PHE A 306 32.93 29.67 7.82
N GLY A 307 32.83 30.97 7.56
CA GLY A 307 32.87 31.55 6.20
C GLY A 307 31.52 31.62 5.49
N CYS A 308 30.54 30.80 5.90
CA CYS A 308 29.18 30.82 5.36
C CYS A 308 28.10 30.95 6.43
N SER A 309 28.36 31.76 7.47
CA SER A 309 27.44 31.94 8.60
C SER A 309 26.04 32.37 8.14
N ASN A 310 25.01 31.77 8.73
CA ASN A 310 23.58 31.95 8.41
C ASN A 310 23.15 31.48 7.01
N SER A 311 24.05 30.86 6.22
CA SER A 311 23.70 30.27 4.93
C SER A 311 22.89 28.97 5.09
N TRP A 312 22.23 28.55 4.00
CA TRP A 312 21.59 27.24 3.96
C TRP A 312 22.60 26.09 4.07
N VAL A 313 23.85 26.28 3.60
CA VAL A 313 24.92 25.29 3.69
C VAL A 313 25.35 25.06 5.12
N GLU A 314 25.54 26.13 5.91
CA GLU A 314 25.81 25.99 7.34
C GLU A 314 24.68 25.22 8.01
N LYS A 315 23.42 25.65 7.82
CA LYS A 315 22.26 24.99 8.44
C LYS A 315 22.14 23.52 8.03
N TYR A 316 22.46 23.18 6.79
CA TYR A 316 22.45 21.81 6.29
C TYR A 316 23.49 20.94 7.01
N LEU A 317 24.74 21.41 7.05
CA LEU A 317 25.84 20.72 7.73
C LEU A 317 25.60 20.60 9.23
N ASP A 318 25.22 21.70 9.89
CA ASP A 318 24.96 21.76 11.33
C ASP A 318 23.88 20.75 11.72
N LYS A 319 22.74 20.76 11.01
CA LYS A 319 21.63 19.83 11.26
C LYS A 319 22.02 18.35 11.10
N LYS A 320 22.90 18.04 10.15
CA LYS A 320 23.31 16.66 9.87
C LYS A 320 24.41 16.17 10.82
N LEU A 321 25.27 17.06 11.29
CA LEU A 321 26.38 16.73 12.17
C LEU A 321 25.99 16.78 13.65
N GLU A 322 25.24 17.81 14.07
CA GLU A 322 24.95 18.08 15.48
C GLU A 322 24.16 16.93 16.14
N ASN A 323 24.66 16.47 17.29
CA ASN A 323 24.03 15.44 18.15
C ASN A 323 23.83 14.06 17.49
N VAL A 324 24.30 13.88 16.25
CA VAL A 324 24.32 12.60 15.54
C VAL A 324 25.77 12.13 15.37
N ILE A 325 26.63 12.98 14.82
CA ILE A 325 28.01 12.65 14.44
C ILE A 325 29.02 13.47 15.26
N GLY A 326 28.68 14.73 15.54
CA GLY A 326 29.60 15.68 16.12
C GLY A 326 28.95 16.71 17.05
N LYS A 327 29.82 17.47 17.71
CA LYS A 327 29.47 18.58 18.59
C LYS A 327 30.11 19.85 18.04
N LYS A 328 29.31 20.88 17.77
CA LYS A 328 29.81 22.19 17.34
C LYS A 328 30.63 22.83 18.47
N THR A 329 31.81 23.33 18.15
CA THR A 329 32.71 24.01 19.10
C THR A 329 33.31 25.27 18.49
N SER A 330 34.04 26.03 19.29
CA SER A 330 34.88 27.11 18.76
C SER A 330 35.99 26.57 17.86
N SER A 331 36.52 27.43 16.98
CA SER A 331 37.63 27.10 16.09
C SER A 331 38.86 26.56 16.83
N SER A 332 39.18 27.05 18.02
CA SER A 332 40.36 26.59 18.76
C SER A 332 40.21 25.18 19.34
N SER A 333 38.97 24.67 19.43
CA SER A 333 38.65 23.38 20.07
C SER A 333 38.19 22.32 19.07
N ALA A 334 38.05 22.67 17.79
CA ALA A 334 37.53 21.78 16.76
C ALA A 334 38.62 20.87 16.19
N GLU A 335 38.27 19.60 16.03
CA GLU A 335 39.07 18.56 15.38
C GLU A 335 38.89 18.58 13.86
N VAL A 336 37.73 19.06 13.40
CA VAL A 336 37.40 19.26 11.99
C VAL A 336 36.93 20.71 11.78
N GLN A 337 37.57 21.40 10.85
CA GLN A 337 37.27 22.76 10.44
C GLN A 337 36.60 22.72 9.06
N ILE A 338 35.42 23.31 8.92
CA ILE A 338 34.70 23.42 7.65
C ILE A 338 34.60 24.90 7.27
N ASN A 339 35.46 25.32 6.36
CA ASN A 339 35.43 26.63 5.74
C ASN A 339 34.54 26.56 4.50
N CYS A 340 33.50 27.38 4.44
CA CYS A 340 32.56 27.40 3.33
C CYS A 340 32.41 28.83 2.81
N ARG A 341 32.32 29.00 1.50
CA ARG A 341 32.01 30.26 0.83
C ARG A 341 30.99 29.94 -0.25
N VAL A 342 29.84 30.58 -0.21
CA VAL A 342 28.76 30.37 -1.18
C VAL A 342 28.25 31.74 -1.60
N THR A 343 28.28 31.99 -2.90
CA THR A 343 27.85 33.27 -3.48
C THR A 343 26.95 32.98 -4.67
N ASP A 344 25.82 33.69 -4.74
CA ASP A 344 24.97 33.73 -5.92
C ASP A 344 24.79 35.17 -6.39
N SER A 345 24.57 35.32 -7.70
CA SER A 345 24.21 36.60 -8.29
C SER A 345 23.18 36.34 -9.37
N TYR A 346 22.02 36.98 -9.23
CA TYR A 346 20.92 36.91 -10.17
C TYR A 346 20.70 38.28 -10.80
N ASN A 347 20.60 38.32 -12.13
CA ASN A 347 20.31 39.54 -12.86
C ASN A 347 19.40 39.27 -14.06
N ILE A 348 18.62 40.28 -14.44
CA ILE A 348 17.80 40.27 -15.64
C ILE A 348 18.35 41.34 -16.59
N SER A 349 18.67 40.96 -17.81
CA SER A 349 19.06 41.89 -18.87
C SER A 349 17.93 42.01 -19.88
N THR A 350 17.43 43.22 -20.11
CA THR A 350 16.43 43.50 -21.14
C THR A 350 17.10 44.09 -22.37
N PHE A 351 16.65 43.67 -23.54
CA PHE A 351 17.19 44.15 -24.82
C PHE A 351 16.18 45.07 -25.51
N PRO A 352 16.64 46.02 -26.34
CA PRO A 352 15.74 46.87 -27.12
C PRO A 352 14.76 46.02 -27.94
N SER A 353 13.47 46.37 -27.87
CA SER A 353 12.44 45.67 -28.63
C SER A 353 12.65 45.87 -30.12
N ASN A 354 12.47 44.82 -30.91
CA ASN A 354 12.34 44.94 -32.35
C ASN A 354 10.88 45.32 -32.67
N ILE A 355 10.69 46.52 -33.22
CA ILE A 355 9.38 47.07 -33.55
C ILE A 355 9.23 47.08 -35.07
N GLU A 356 8.28 46.31 -35.57
CA GLU A 356 7.92 46.27 -36.98
C GLU A 356 6.59 47.02 -37.15
N ASN A 357 6.60 48.11 -37.93
CA ASN A 357 5.37 48.82 -38.29
C ASN A 357 4.69 48.06 -39.44
N LEU A 358 3.44 47.65 -39.23
CA LEU A 358 2.67 46.88 -40.18
C LEU A 358 1.46 47.68 -40.67
N ARG A 359 1.17 47.53 -41.96
CA ARG A 359 0.02 48.13 -42.63
C ARG A 359 -0.67 47.05 -43.42
N GLU A 360 -1.94 46.81 -43.12
CA GLU A 360 -2.76 45.83 -43.83
C GLU A 360 -4.07 46.50 -44.27
N ILE A 361 -4.44 46.33 -45.54
CA ILE A 361 -5.72 46.78 -46.07
C ILE A 361 -6.61 45.55 -46.23
N ARG A 362 -7.79 45.56 -45.61
CA ARG A 362 -8.72 44.43 -45.62
C ARG A 362 -10.15 44.88 -45.87
N GLU A 363 -10.92 44.02 -46.49
CA GLU A 363 -12.36 44.19 -46.64
C GLU A 363 -13.06 43.72 -45.35
N ILE A 364 -13.73 44.63 -44.66
CA ILE A 364 -14.48 44.36 -43.43
C ILE A 364 -15.96 44.63 -43.66
N VAL A 365 -16.82 44.04 -42.84
CA VAL A 365 -18.25 44.33 -42.87
C VAL A 365 -18.55 45.44 -41.86
N ASN A 366 -19.11 46.56 -42.32
CA ASN A 366 -19.50 47.67 -41.45
C ASN A 366 -20.77 47.33 -40.61
N ASN A 367 -21.16 48.21 -39.69
CA ASN A 367 -22.34 47.99 -38.84
C ASN A 367 -23.67 47.92 -39.63
N ALA A 368 -23.68 48.29 -40.90
CA ALA A 368 -24.83 48.19 -41.82
C ALA A 368 -24.82 46.91 -42.68
N GLY A 369 -23.84 46.02 -42.51
CA GLY A 369 -23.72 44.77 -43.28
C GLY A 369 -23.02 44.91 -44.63
N GLU A 370 -22.50 46.09 -44.97
CA GLU A 370 -21.82 46.36 -46.24
C GLU A 370 -20.33 46.05 -46.14
N LYS A 371 -19.76 45.55 -47.24
CA LYS A 371 -18.32 45.30 -47.35
C LYS A 371 -17.59 46.59 -47.68
N VAL A 372 -16.75 47.04 -46.76
CA VAL A 372 -15.94 48.27 -46.89
C VAL A 372 -14.46 47.94 -46.73
N THR A 373 -13.61 48.60 -47.51
CA THR A 373 -12.16 48.46 -47.37
C THR A 373 -11.68 49.32 -46.20
N LYS A 374 -11.09 48.69 -45.18
CA LYS A 374 -10.48 49.36 -44.03
C LYS A 374 -8.97 49.12 -44.02
N GLU A 375 -8.26 50.19 -43.74
CA GLU A 375 -6.83 50.16 -43.45
C GLU A 375 -6.57 49.97 -41.96
N PHE A 376 -5.69 49.03 -41.64
CA PHE A 376 -5.20 48.74 -40.30
C PHE A 376 -3.73 49.12 -40.20
N ILE A 377 -3.39 49.97 -39.24
CA ILE A 377 -2.03 50.40 -38.93
C ILE A 377 -1.72 49.97 -37.50
N PHE A 378 -0.78 49.04 -37.35
CA PHE A 378 -0.43 48.43 -36.06
C PHE A 378 1.05 48.09 -36.01
N GLN A 379 1.56 47.82 -34.82
CA GLN A 379 2.95 47.45 -34.58
C GLN A 379 3.03 46.01 -34.10
N LYS A 380 4.07 45.32 -34.52
CA LYS A 380 4.49 44.04 -33.97
C LYS A 380 5.76 44.24 -33.19
N ILE A 381 5.68 44.03 -31.88
CA ILE A 381 6.76 44.24 -30.93
C ILE A 381 7.27 42.88 -30.50
N LYS A 382 8.55 42.61 -30.76
CA LYS A 382 9.26 41.45 -30.22
C LYS A 382 10.26 41.94 -29.17
N SER A 383 10.20 41.39 -27.97
CA SER A 383 11.19 41.70 -26.92
C SER A 383 11.87 40.44 -26.43
N LEU A 384 13.12 40.60 -25.98
CA LEU A 384 13.91 39.56 -25.35
C LEU A 384 14.37 40.07 -23.98
N ALA A 385 14.17 39.26 -22.96
CA ALA A 385 14.85 39.40 -21.69
C ALA A 385 15.64 38.13 -21.38
N ILE A 386 16.81 38.27 -20.78
CA ILE A 386 17.64 37.13 -20.34
C ILE A 386 17.80 37.23 -18.84
N GLU A 387 17.25 36.25 -18.12
CA GLU A 387 17.61 36.01 -16.73
C GLU A 387 18.92 35.23 -16.70
N LYS A 388 19.88 35.69 -15.92
CA LYS A 388 21.13 34.98 -15.69
C LYS A 388 21.32 34.83 -14.18
N ILE A 389 21.76 33.64 -13.79
CA ILE A 389 22.25 33.37 -12.44
C ILE A 389 23.66 32.81 -12.52
N THR A 390 24.53 33.27 -11.63
CA THR A 390 25.84 32.67 -11.37
C THR A 390 25.86 32.15 -9.95
N PHE A 391 26.36 30.94 -9.76
CA PHE A 391 26.46 30.28 -8.45
C PHE A 391 27.87 29.76 -8.27
N ASN A 392 28.56 30.28 -7.25
CA ASN A 392 29.91 29.87 -6.92
C ASN A 392 29.95 29.35 -5.49
N TYR A 393 30.61 28.23 -5.29
CA TYR A 393 30.91 27.75 -3.95
C TYR A 393 32.34 27.21 -3.85
N GLU A 394 32.86 27.31 -2.63
CA GLU A 394 34.11 26.70 -2.20
C GLU A 394 33.90 26.17 -0.79
N ILE A 395 34.18 24.89 -0.58
CA ILE A 395 34.12 24.24 0.72
C ILE A 395 35.44 23.52 0.94
N GLU A 396 36.10 23.87 2.02
CA GLU A 396 37.36 23.29 2.45
C GLU A 396 37.17 22.71 3.86
N VAL A 397 37.46 21.43 3.98
CA VAL A 397 37.47 20.69 5.23
C VAL A 397 38.91 20.39 5.60
N SER A 398 39.30 20.74 6.82
CA SER A 398 40.65 20.49 7.34
C SER A 398 40.62 19.95 8.77
N GLY A 399 41.76 19.44 9.23
CA GLY A 399 41.89 18.73 10.51
C GLY A 399 41.98 17.21 10.31
N LEU A 400 41.18 16.45 11.05
CA LEU A 400 41.14 14.98 10.94
C LEU A 400 40.60 14.48 9.59
N VAL A 401 39.76 15.28 8.93
CA VAL A 401 39.30 15.06 7.55
C VAL A 401 39.86 16.18 6.68
N LYS A 402 40.31 15.82 5.48
CA LYS A 402 40.82 16.77 4.49
C LYS A 402 40.10 16.57 3.17
N GLN A 403 39.28 17.54 2.79
CA GLN A 403 38.53 17.53 1.54
C GLN A 403 38.37 18.95 1.02
N ARG A 404 38.26 19.11 -0.30
CA ARG A 404 37.99 20.40 -0.91
C ARG A 404 37.08 20.21 -2.11
N TYR A 405 36.02 21.00 -2.16
CA TYR A 405 35.10 21.07 -3.28
C TYR A 405 34.93 22.52 -3.68
N SER A 406 34.94 22.79 -4.97
CA SER A 406 34.60 24.11 -5.48
C SER A 406 33.98 24.00 -6.85
N ASN A 407 33.09 24.93 -7.16
CA ASN A 407 32.47 25.00 -8.47
C ASN A 407 32.03 26.42 -8.78
N ASN A 408 31.95 26.73 -10.07
CA ASN A 408 31.45 27.97 -10.62
C ASN A 408 30.51 27.60 -11.76
N LEU A 409 29.23 27.91 -11.57
CA LEU A 409 28.16 27.59 -12.51
C LEU A 409 27.48 28.87 -12.96
N SER A 410 27.01 28.87 -14.20
CA SER A 410 26.14 29.93 -14.69
C SER A 410 25.01 29.34 -15.51
N GLU A 411 23.79 29.80 -15.23
CA GLU A 411 22.59 29.39 -15.95
C GLU A 411 21.88 30.61 -16.51
N LYS A 412 21.22 30.42 -17.64
CA LYS A 412 20.43 31.45 -18.31
C LYS A 412 19.03 30.94 -18.61
N ASN A 413 18.08 31.86 -18.65
CA ASN A 413 16.74 31.65 -19.14
C ASN A 413 16.37 32.81 -20.06
N GLU A 414 16.00 32.50 -21.29
CA GLU A 414 15.52 33.48 -22.26
C GLU A 414 14.01 33.60 -22.15
N VAL A 415 13.52 34.83 -22.15
CA VAL A 415 12.11 35.18 -22.05
C VAL A 415 11.76 35.98 -23.30
N HIS A 416 10.95 35.38 -24.16
CA HIS A 416 10.53 35.98 -25.42
C HIS A 416 9.12 36.55 -25.27
N SER A 417 8.90 37.80 -25.69
CA SER A 417 7.56 38.37 -25.78
C SER A 417 7.25 38.82 -27.21
N LEU A 418 6.01 38.60 -27.61
CA LEU A 418 5.40 39.05 -28.85
C LEU A 418 4.11 39.77 -28.51
N GLN A 419 4.00 41.04 -28.91
CA GLN A 419 2.83 41.87 -28.70
C GLN A 419 2.44 42.58 -30.00
N TYR A 420 1.14 42.70 -30.24
CA TYR A 420 0.59 43.55 -31.28
C TYR A 420 -0.12 44.76 -30.65
N THR A 421 0.17 45.98 -31.13
CA THR A 421 -0.42 47.23 -30.60
C THR A 421 -0.91 48.13 -31.74
N GLY A 422 -1.94 48.95 -31.52
CA GLY A 422 -2.52 49.83 -32.56
C GLY A 422 -3.88 49.36 -33.09
N ASP A 423 -4.22 49.69 -34.35
CA ASP A 423 -5.45 49.23 -35.00
C ASP A 423 -5.22 47.83 -35.60
N ILE A 424 -5.39 46.81 -34.76
CA ILE A 424 -5.01 45.42 -35.06
C ILE A 424 -6.16 44.70 -35.76
N PRO A 425 -5.94 44.08 -36.93
CA PRO A 425 -6.96 43.27 -37.60
C PRO A 425 -7.25 42.00 -36.81
N LYS A 426 -8.45 41.44 -36.98
CA LYS A 426 -8.98 40.33 -36.15
C LYS A 426 -8.05 39.11 -36.12
N GLU A 427 -7.30 38.86 -37.19
CA GLU A 427 -6.39 37.73 -37.32
C GLU A 427 -5.14 37.83 -36.44
N HIS A 428 -4.76 39.03 -36.00
CA HIS A 428 -3.66 39.24 -35.05
C HIS A 428 -4.14 39.55 -33.64
N LYS A 429 -5.45 39.78 -33.48
CA LYS A 429 -6.10 39.89 -32.19
C LYS A 429 -5.92 38.58 -31.42
N ASP A 430 -5.54 38.67 -30.16
CA ASP A 430 -5.27 37.54 -29.26
C ASP A 430 -4.07 36.65 -29.64
N LYS A 431 -3.16 37.12 -30.52
CA LYS A 431 -1.89 36.43 -30.84
C LYS A 431 -0.70 36.83 -29.95
N ASP A 432 -0.95 37.65 -28.93
CA ASP A 432 0.08 38.04 -27.98
C ASP A 432 0.62 36.81 -27.24
N LYS A 433 1.94 36.71 -27.15
CA LYS A 433 2.64 35.70 -26.36
C LYS A 433 3.61 36.42 -25.44
N ILE A 434 3.24 36.54 -24.17
CA ILE A 434 4.06 37.23 -23.17
C ILE A 434 4.60 36.17 -22.22
N GLU A 435 5.81 35.69 -22.47
CA GLU A 435 6.51 34.89 -21.49
C GLU A 435 6.90 35.75 -20.29
N LYS A 436 6.88 35.16 -19.09
CA LYS A 436 7.31 35.82 -17.86
C LYS A 436 8.65 35.24 -17.41
N PRO A 437 9.53 36.07 -16.83
CA PRO A 437 10.71 35.59 -16.12
C PRO A 437 10.36 34.50 -15.10
N LEU A 438 11.23 33.49 -14.97
CA LEU A 438 11.11 32.44 -13.96
C LEU A 438 11.23 33.01 -12.54
N GLY A 439 12.03 34.06 -12.38
CA GLY A 439 12.35 34.70 -11.12
C GLY A 439 13.54 34.06 -10.41
N GLU A 440 14.11 34.83 -9.48
CA GLU A 440 15.33 34.47 -8.73
C GLU A 440 15.23 33.09 -8.06
N THR A 441 14.15 32.79 -7.34
CA THR A 441 13.99 31.52 -6.62
C THR A 441 14.02 30.31 -7.54
N LYS A 442 13.30 30.36 -8.68
CA LYS A 442 13.29 29.25 -9.64
C LYS A 442 14.64 29.10 -10.33
N MET A 443 15.31 30.21 -10.64
CA MET A 443 16.66 30.20 -11.18
C MET A 443 17.69 29.63 -10.18
N LYS A 444 17.55 29.92 -8.88
CA LYS A 444 18.35 29.32 -7.79
C LYS A 444 18.15 27.82 -7.69
N ASN A 445 16.91 27.34 -7.70
CA ASN A 445 16.65 25.89 -7.66
C ASN A 445 17.24 25.19 -8.89
N LYS A 446 17.04 25.77 -10.08
CA LYS A 446 17.56 25.23 -11.35
C LYS A 446 19.09 25.10 -11.35
N ILE A 447 19.81 26.11 -10.84
CA ILE A 447 21.29 26.04 -10.78
C ILE A 447 21.77 25.12 -9.65
N LEU A 448 21.04 25.00 -8.54
CA LEU A 448 21.34 24.07 -7.44
C LEU A 448 21.15 22.60 -7.86
N GLU A 449 20.10 22.28 -8.62
CA GLU A 449 19.89 20.93 -9.18
C GLU A 449 21.02 20.51 -10.13
N LYS A 450 21.59 21.47 -10.86
CA LYS A 450 22.79 21.25 -11.70
C LYS A 450 24.08 21.22 -10.90
N SER A 451 24.07 21.76 -9.69
CA SER A 451 25.22 21.73 -8.80
C SER A 451 25.37 20.36 -8.14
N ASN A 452 26.60 19.93 -7.90
CA ASN A 452 26.88 18.73 -7.11
C ASN A 452 26.93 19.02 -5.60
N LEU A 453 26.58 20.23 -5.18
CA LEU A 453 26.87 20.74 -3.84
C LEU A 453 26.24 19.88 -2.74
N GLU A 454 24.96 19.51 -2.84
CA GLU A 454 24.33 18.65 -1.82
C GLU A 454 25.01 17.28 -1.72
N ARG A 455 25.38 16.68 -2.85
CA ARG A 455 26.12 15.42 -2.89
C ARG A 455 27.50 15.55 -2.22
N GLU A 456 28.21 16.63 -2.51
CA GLU A 456 29.53 16.92 -1.92
C GLU A 456 29.44 17.21 -0.41
N LEU A 457 28.40 17.91 0.04
CA LEU A 457 28.11 18.09 1.46
C LEU A 457 27.88 16.73 2.16
N ASN A 458 27.16 15.81 1.53
CA ASN A 458 26.96 14.46 2.05
C ASN A 458 28.27 13.67 2.10
N GLN A 459 29.15 13.81 1.12
CA GLN A 459 30.49 13.18 1.15
C GLN A 459 31.36 13.71 2.30
N ILE A 460 31.23 14.99 2.66
CA ILE A 460 31.88 15.55 3.85
C ILE A 460 31.32 14.91 5.12
N ILE A 461 29.99 14.84 5.24
CA ILE A 461 29.31 14.25 6.39
C ILE A 461 29.73 12.79 6.59
N ASP A 462 29.72 11.99 5.51
CA ASP A 462 30.13 10.58 5.55
C ASP A 462 31.60 10.42 5.94
N ALA A 463 32.49 11.31 5.50
CA ALA A 463 33.89 11.28 5.86
C ALA A 463 34.11 11.58 7.35
N ILE A 464 33.34 12.54 7.90
CA ILE A 464 33.38 12.86 9.33
C ILE A 464 32.76 11.72 10.16
N ASP A 465 31.69 11.09 9.66
CA ASP A 465 31.03 9.97 10.34
C ASP A 465 31.95 8.76 10.53
N ARG A 466 32.85 8.51 9.57
CA ARG A 466 33.83 7.41 9.61
C ARG A 466 35.00 7.60 10.57
N LEU A 467 35.26 8.82 11.05
CA LEU A 467 36.28 9.10 12.08
C LEU A 467 35.94 8.37 13.39
#